data_AF-A0A1E7GTS5-F1
#
_entry.id   AF-A0A1E7GTS5-F1
#
_cell.length_a   1.000
_cell.length_b   1.000
_cell.length_c   1.000
_cell.angle_alpha   90.00
_cell.angle_beta   90.00
_cell.angle_gamma   90.00
#
_symmetry.space_group_name_H-M   'P 1'
#
loop_
_entity.id
_entity.type
_entity.pdbx_description
1 polymer ?
#
loop_
_entity_poly.entity_id
_entity_poly.type
_entity_poly.pdbx_seq_one_letter_code
_entity_poly.pdbx_strand_id
1 'polypeptide(L)' 'MSEKKFKKGSQLFSFARKKALSLGIPQKKGMKMADLICSIQEKEGNSPCFQQQEMCSQSTCCWQASCGAVMGSN' A
#
# COMPACT_ATOMS: atom_id res chain seq x y z
N MET A 1 14.41 -17.68 5.89
CA MET A 1 13.21 -17.25 5.13
C MET A 1 12.74 -15.92 5.71
N SER A 2 12.92 -14.83 4.97
CA SER A 2 12.72 -13.46 5.47
C SER A 2 11.27 -13.21 5.87
N GLU A 3 11.05 -12.96 7.16
CA GLU A 3 9.77 -12.57 7.72
C GLU A 3 9.26 -11.30 7.03
N LYS A 4 8.35 -11.42 6.05
CA LYS A 4 7.63 -10.28 5.49
C LYS A 4 6.67 -9.77 6.58
N LYS A 5 7.20 -8.97 7.52
CA LYS A 5 6.45 -8.31 8.58
C LYS A 5 5.54 -7.26 7.95
N PHE A 6 4.33 -7.68 7.59
CA PHE A 6 3.28 -6.80 7.09
C PHE A 6 3.09 -5.64 8.07
N LYS A 7 3.27 -4.40 7.59
CA LYS A 7 3.24 -3.20 8.45
C LYS A 7 1.80 -2.74 8.63
N LYS A 8 1.36 -2.58 9.88
CA LYS A 8 0.02 -2.08 10.25
C LYS A 8 0.09 -0.65 10.80
N GLY A 9 -0.96 0.14 10.57
CA GLY A 9 -1.14 1.46 11.16
C GLY A 9 -0.06 2.49 10.78
N SER A 10 0.50 3.17 11.78
CA SER A 10 1.47 4.26 11.63
C SER A 10 2.78 3.83 10.96
N GLN A 11 3.22 2.58 11.14
CA GLN A 11 4.43 2.06 10.51
C GLN A 11 4.28 1.89 8.99
N LEU A 12 3.07 1.55 8.52
CA LEU A 12 2.81 1.50 7.08
C LEU A 12 2.85 2.90 6.48
N PHE A 13 2.32 3.89 7.19
CA PHE A 13 2.37 5.29 6.76
C PHE A 13 3.79 5.74 6.51
N SER A 14 4.70 5.50 7.46
CA SER A 14 6.11 5.82 7.28
C SER A 14 6.74 5.09 6.09
N PHE A 15 6.35 3.83 5.84
CA PHE A 15 6.85 3.06 4.69
C PHE A 15 6.32 3.61 3.35
N ALA A 16 5.00 3.87 3.25
CA ALA A 16 4.38 4.51 2.10
C ALA A 16 5.04 5.85 1.78
N ARG A 17 5.28 6.67 2.80
CA ARG A 17 6.00 7.93 2.62
C ARG A 17 7.41 7.74 2.07
N LYS A 18 8.20 6.82 2.63
CA LYS A 18 9.55 6.55 2.12
C LYS A 18 9.52 6.07 0.66
N LYS A 19 8.62 5.15 0.36
CA LYS A 19 8.43 4.60 -0.98
C LYS A 19 7.99 5.69 -1.99
N ALA A 20 7.01 6.51 -1.62
CA ALA A 20 6.57 7.65 -2.41
C ALA A 20 7.70 8.65 -2.69
N LEU A 21 8.53 8.98 -1.69
CA LEU A 21 9.70 9.84 -1.89
C LEU A 21 10.69 9.24 -2.90
N SER A 22 10.98 7.94 -2.79
CA SER A 22 11.84 7.24 -3.74
C SER A 22 11.28 7.23 -5.17
N LEU A 23 9.96 7.31 -5.33
CA LEU A 23 9.27 7.37 -6.61
C LEU A 23 9.00 8.79 -7.12
N GLY A 24 9.37 9.82 -6.34
CA GLY A 24 9.12 11.23 -6.67
C GLY A 24 7.65 11.65 -6.52
N ILE A 25 6.86 10.94 -5.71
CA ILE A 25 5.46 11.27 -5.46
C ILE A 25 5.35 12.35 -4.38
N PRO A 26 4.74 13.51 -4.68
CA PRO A 26 4.62 14.61 -3.74
C PRO A 26 3.63 14.29 -2.62
N GLN A 27 4.10 14.34 -1.37
CA GLN A 27 3.27 14.11 -0.19
C GLN A 27 2.70 15.41 0.33
N LYS A 28 1.42 15.65 0.03
CA LYS A 28 0.71 16.82 0.56
C LYS A 28 0.36 16.62 2.04
N LYS A 29 0.38 17.71 2.80
CA LYS A 29 -0.05 17.71 4.22
C LYS A 29 -1.56 17.42 4.24
N GLY A 30 -1.98 16.36 4.94
CA GLY A 30 -3.38 15.90 4.97
C GLY A 30 -3.74 14.85 3.91
N MET A 31 -2.78 14.35 3.12
CA MET A 31 -3.01 13.25 2.18
C MET A 31 -3.41 11.97 2.92
N LYS A 32 -4.47 11.30 2.46
CA LYS A 32 -4.90 10.03 3.04
C LYS A 32 -3.89 8.94 2.66
N MET A 33 -3.80 7.92 3.51
CA MET A 33 -3.00 6.74 3.21
C MET A 33 -3.40 6.06 1.93
N ALA A 34 -4.71 5.97 1.69
CA ALA A 34 -5.24 5.39 0.48
C ALA A 34 -4.71 6.10 -0.75
N ASP A 35 -4.86 7.42 -0.81
CA ASP A 35 -4.38 8.21 -1.94
C ASP A 35 -2.88 8.02 -2.17
N LEU A 36 -2.08 8.04 -1.09
CA LEU A 36 -0.63 7.90 -1.22
C LEU A 36 -0.24 6.54 -1.80
N ILE A 37 -0.88 5.47 -1.31
CA ILE A 37 -0.60 4.11 -1.77
C ILE A 37 -1.11 3.91 -3.20
N CYS A 38 -2.29 4.45 -3.54
CA CYS A 38 -2.80 4.45 -4.90
C CYS A 38 -1.81 5.13 -5.86
N SER A 39 -1.29 6.32 -5.52
CA SER A 39 -0.29 6.99 -6.34
C SER A 39 1.01 6.18 -6.47
N ILE A 40 1.43 5.47 -5.42
CA ILE A 40 2.59 4.57 -5.48
C ILE A 40 2.30 3.43 -6.46
N GLN A 41 1.13 2.79 -6.36
CA GLN A 41 0.73 1.69 -7.22
C GLN A 41 0.71 2.14 -8.69
N GLU A 42 0.06 3.27 -9.00
CA GLU A 42 0.03 3.83 -10.36
C GLU A 42 1.44 4.11 -10.89
N LYS A 43 2.32 4.67 -10.05
CA LYS A 43 3.70 4.97 -10.42
C LYS A 43 4.55 3.71 -10.62
N GLU A 44 4.23 2.63 -9.92
CA GLU A 44 4.80 1.30 -10.15
C GLU A 44 4.19 0.60 -11.37
N GLY A 45 3.15 1.18 -12.01
CA GLY A 45 2.43 0.57 -13.13
C GLY A 45 1.35 -0.43 -12.71
N ASN A 46 1.00 -0.47 -11.42
CA ASN A 46 -0.05 -1.30 -10.87
C ASN A 46 -1.38 -0.54 -10.77
N SER A 47 -2.49 -1.27 -10.76
CA SER A 47 -3.80 -0.69 -10.51
C SER A 47 -3.94 -0.25 -9.04
N PRO A 48 -4.50 0.93 -8.77
CA PRO A 48 -4.73 1.41 -7.41
C PRO A 48 -5.87 0.61 -6.76
N CYS A 49 -5.54 -0.49 -6.08
CA CYS A 49 -6.54 -1.35 -5.42
C CYS A 49 -6.67 -1.09 -3.91
N PHE A 50 -5.78 -0.27 -3.33
CA PHE A 50 -5.71 -0.08 -1.89
C PHE A 50 -6.98 0.62 -1.35
N GLN A 51 -7.67 -0.04 -0.40
CA GLN A 51 -8.97 0.38 0.15
C GLN A 51 -10.09 0.61 -0.90
N GLN A 52 -9.89 0.18 -2.14
CA GLN A 52 -10.90 0.25 -3.20
C GLN A 52 -11.56 -1.10 -3.47
N GLN A 53 -10.87 -2.19 -3.13
CA GLN A 53 -11.36 -3.56 -3.33
C GLN A 53 -11.42 -4.30 -2.00
N GLU A 54 -12.51 -5.04 -1.81
CA GLU A 54 -12.66 -5.93 -0.65
C GLU A 54 -11.82 -7.19 -0.76
N MET A 55 -11.51 -7.63 -1.99
CA MET A 55 -10.63 -8.77 -2.25
C MET A 55 -9.37 -8.31 -2.99
N CYS A 56 -8.23 -8.81 -2.52
CA CYS A 56 -6.95 -8.62 -3.19
C CYS A 56 -6.44 -10.00 -3.62
N SER A 57 -6.10 -10.17 -4.90
CA SER A 57 -5.46 -11.38 -5.43
C SER A 57 -3.93 -11.33 -5.35
N GLN A 58 -3.36 -10.20 -4.93
CA GLN A 58 -1.91 -10.00 -4.87
C GLN A 58 -1.34 -10.53 -3.55
N SER A 59 -0.95 -11.80 -3.54
CA SER A 59 -0.35 -12.49 -2.40
C SER A 59 0.94 -11.84 -1.88
N THR A 60 1.64 -11.11 -2.74
CA THR A 60 2.90 -10.40 -2.39
C THR A 60 2.71 -8.92 -2.10
N CYS A 61 1.47 -8.43 -2.00
CA CYS A 61 1.19 -7.02 -1.77
C CYS A 61 1.77 -6.53 -0.43
N CYS A 62 2.63 -5.52 -0.48
CA CYS A 62 3.24 -4.91 0.72
C CYS A 62 2.22 -4.18 1.60
N TRP A 63 1.07 -3.80 1.04
CA TRP A 63 0.04 -2.99 1.69
C TRP A 63 -1.07 -3.81 2.35
N GLN A 64 -1.06 -5.14 2.18
CA GLN A 64 -2.12 -6.04 2.64
C GLN A 64 -2.45 -5.90 4.14
N ALA A 65 -1.44 -5.60 4.98
CA ALA A 65 -1.65 -5.44 6.41
C ALA A 65 -2.61 -4.30 6.78
N SER A 66 -2.72 -3.26 5.96
CA SER A 66 -3.56 -2.09 6.24
C SER A 66 -4.62 -1.82 5.19
N CYS A 67 -4.60 -2.52 4.05
CA CYS A 67 -5.62 -2.42 3.02
C CYS A 67 -6.99 -2.87 3.56
N GLY A 68 -6.99 -3.87 4.45
CA GLY A 68 -8.22 -4.45 5.00
C GLY A 68 -8.93 -5.43 4.05
N ALA A 69 -8.38 -5.63 2.84
CA ALA A 69 -8.91 -6.59 1.88
C ALA A 69 -8.76 -8.02 2.40
N VAL A 70 -9.82 -8.82 2.23
CA VAL A 70 -9.83 -10.26 2.46
C VAL A 70 -8.98 -10.91 1.38
N MET A 71 -7.84 -11.46 1.77
CA MET A 71 -7.01 -12.26 0.87
C MET A 71 -7.73 -13.58 0.63
N GLY A 72 -8.35 -13.75 -0.54
CA GLY A 72 -8.95 -15.01 -0.95
C GLY A 72 -7.88 -16.08 -1.05
N SER A 73 -7.78 -16.91 -0.01
CA SER A 73 -7.07 -18.20 -0.09
C SER A 73 -8.06 -19.16 -0.73
N ASN A 74 -7.86 -19.49 -2.00
CA ASN A 74 -8.55 -20.63 -2.61
C ASN A 74 -7.86 -21.93 -2.21
#